data_AF-A0A955NJI5-F1
#
_entry.id   AF-A0A955NJI5-F1
#
_cell.length_a   1.000
_cell.length_b   1.000
_cell.length_c   1.000
_cell.angle_alpha   90.00
_cell.angle_beta   90.00
_cell.angle_gamma   90.00
#
_symmetry.space_group_name_H-M   'P 1'
#
loop_
_entity.id
_entity.type
_entity.pdbx_description
1 polymer ?
#
loop_
_entity_poly.entity_id
_entity_poly.type
_entity_poly.pdbx_seq_one_letter_code
_entity_poly.pdbx_strand_id
1 'polypeptide(L)'
;MKSSVCLQLSLSLLLISIVALSPSQIQAENSKTLTVLDLRQSLEKDFSGSNAYDAAKAVGALQGIVNREEPRLYVIYLPNRMALERGFAIKQPCQDLFWFDWLREEGRMLAEYNIHETTDVWEAIERFQDDLAGLAVWDEEVPATSNVASTIAGAENLLPV
;
A
#
# COMPACT_ATOMS: atom_id res chain seq x y z
N MET A 1 44.02 -26.77 53.74
CA MET A 1 42.94 -25.79 53.99
C MET A 1 43.20 -24.54 53.17
N LYS A 2 42.19 -24.08 52.41
CA LYS A 2 42.14 -22.83 51.59
C LYS A 2 42.84 -22.86 50.23
N SER A 3 42.18 -23.41 49.20
CA SER A 3 42.41 -22.98 47.80
C SER A 3 41.30 -23.36 46.79
N SER A 4 40.21 -24.02 47.20
CA SER A 4 39.21 -24.53 46.22
C SER A 4 37.94 -23.70 46.08
N VAL A 5 37.80 -22.56 46.77
CA VAL A 5 36.53 -21.81 46.83
C VAL A 5 36.48 -20.63 45.83
N CYS A 6 37.61 -20.24 45.23
CA CYS A 6 37.66 -19.05 44.38
C CYS A 6 37.33 -19.32 42.88
N LEU A 7 37.39 -20.57 42.42
CA LEU A 7 37.18 -20.91 41.00
C LEU A 7 35.70 -21.15 40.61
N GLN A 8 34.79 -21.27 41.58
CA GLN A 8 33.35 -21.45 41.30
C GLN A 8 32.57 -20.13 41.20
N LEU A 9 33.19 -18.99 41.55
CA LEU A 9 32.53 -17.67 41.53
C LEU A 9 32.78 -16.86 40.24
N SER A 10 33.67 -17.31 39.36
CA SER A 10 33.95 -16.64 38.08
C SER A 10 33.21 -17.24 36.89
N LEU A 11 32.46 -18.33 37.07
CA LEU A 11 31.73 -19.03 35.99
C LEU A 11 30.22 -18.74 35.97
N SER A 12 29.74 -17.84 36.82
CA SER A 12 28.32 -17.48 36.95
C SER A 12 27.93 -16.18 36.21
N LEU A 13 28.87 -15.54 35.49
CA LEU A 13 28.64 -14.28 34.77
C LEU A 13 28.64 -14.40 33.24
N LEU A 14 28.61 -15.62 32.71
CA LEU A 14 28.34 -15.88 31.30
C LEU A 14 27.00 -16.61 31.11
N LEU A 15 25.99 -16.24 31.89
CA LEU A 15 24.61 -16.36 31.44
C LEU A 15 24.45 -15.32 30.33
N ILE A 16 24.84 -15.72 29.12
CA ILE A 16 24.32 -15.12 27.90
C ILE A 16 22.82 -15.17 28.09
N SER A 17 22.24 -14.01 28.34
CA SER A 17 20.82 -13.76 28.19
C SER A 17 20.50 -14.11 26.74
N ILE A 18 20.24 -15.39 26.47
CA ILE A 18 19.38 -15.77 25.37
C ILE A 18 18.04 -15.20 25.82
N VAL A 19 17.83 -13.91 25.55
CA VAL A 19 16.51 -13.36 25.41
C VAL A 19 15.91 -14.26 24.34
N ALA A 20 15.11 -15.22 24.77
CA ALA A 20 14.22 -15.93 23.88
C ALA A 20 13.31 -14.82 23.33
N LEU A 21 13.74 -14.22 22.22
CA LEU A 21 12.89 -13.39 21.39
C LEU A 21 11.66 -14.26 21.17
N SER A 22 10.56 -13.91 21.82
CA SER A 22 9.31 -14.58 21.56
C SER A 22 9.06 -14.45 20.06
N PRO A 23 8.48 -15.46 19.39
CA PRO A 23 8.19 -15.38 17.95
C PRO A 23 7.45 -14.07 17.58
N SER A 24 6.65 -13.54 18.50
CA SER A 24 6.00 -12.24 18.41
C SER A 24 6.93 -11.02 18.26
N GLN A 25 8.14 -11.05 18.82
CA GLN A 25 9.12 -9.96 18.68
C GLN A 25 9.87 -10.01 17.35
N ILE A 26 10.12 -11.21 16.79
CA ILE A 26 10.72 -11.37 15.46
C ILE A 26 9.71 -10.97 14.35
N GLN A 27 8.42 -11.24 14.55
CA GLN A 27 7.35 -10.88 13.61
C GLN A 27 7.15 -9.35 13.51
N ALA A 28 7.37 -8.61 14.61
CA ALA A 28 7.11 -7.18 14.67
C ALA A 28 8.15 -6.33 13.91
N GLU A 29 9.38 -6.83 13.74
CA GLU A 29 10.48 -6.04 13.14
C GLU A 29 10.48 -6.09 11.59
N ASN A 30 9.75 -7.02 10.97
CA ASN A 30 9.69 -7.22 9.51
C ASN A 30 8.29 -7.05 8.92
N SER A 31 7.36 -6.47 9.68
CA SER A 31 5.96 -6.40 9.24
C SER A 31 5.78 -5.31 8.17
N LYS A 32 5.52 -5.73 6.94
CA LYS A 32 5.28 -4.85 5.79
C LYS A 32 3.95 -4.12 5.96
N THR A 33 3.90 -2.85 5.55
CA THR A 33 2.68 -2.04 5.61
C THR A 33 2.13 -1.82 4.21
N LEU A 34 0.85 -2.13 4.02
CA LEU A 34 0.09 -1.85 2.82
C LEU A 34 -0.78 -0.62 3.07
N THR A 35 -0.58 0.43 2.27
CA THR A 35 -1.50 1.56 2.24
C THR A 35 -2.73 1.20 1.42
N VAL A 36 -3.91 1.39 1.99
CA VAL A 36 -5.20 1.14 1.33
C VAL A 36 -5.89 2.48 1.16
N LEU A 37 -5.99 2.95 -0.08
CA LEU A 37 -6.64 4.21 -0.44
C LEU A 37 -8.07 3.93 -0.94
N ASP A 38 -9.07 4.42 -0.22
CA ASP A 38 -10.47 4.42 -0.70
C ASP A 38 -10.76 5.67 -1.53
N LEU A 39 -10.45 5.56 -2.82
CA LEU A 39 -10.56 6.65 -3.80
C LEU A 39 -12.02 7.03 -4.10
N ARG A 40 -12.99 6.15 -3.82
CA ARG A 40 -14.41 6.45 -4.07
C ARG A 40 -14.87 7.68 -3.30
N GLN A 41 -14.43 7.79 -2.04
CA GLN A 41 -14.81 8.91 -1.17
C GLN A 41 -14.15 10.21 -1.63
N SER A 42 -12.85 10.18 -1.97
CA SER A 42 -12.12 11.37 -2.42
C SER A 42 -12.67 11.90 -3.75
N LEU A 43 -13.05 11.01 -4.68
CA LEU A 43 -13.63 11.43 -5.97
C LEU A 43 -15.06 11.97 -5.85
N GLU A 44 -15.80 11.64 -4.79
CA GLU A 44 -17.11 12.24 -4.54
C GLU A 44 -17.01 13.59 -3.82
N LYS A 45 -15.99 13.75 -2.98
CA LYS A 45 -15.85 14.87 -2.05
C LYS A 45 -14.90 15.97 -2.55
N ASP A 46 -13.75 15.59 -3.07
CA ASP A 46 -12.60 16.47 -3.26
C ASP A 46 -12.27 16.73 -4.74
N PHE A 47 -12.77 15.90 -5.67
CA PHE A 47 -12.57 16.05 -7.12
C PHE A 47 -13.89 16.03 -7.89
N SER A 48 -13.99 16.76 -9.01
CA SER A 48 -15.15 16.72 -9.90
C SER A 48 -14.75 17.01 -11.36
N GLY A 49 -15.51 16.52 -12.34
CA GLY A 49 -15.24 16.76 -13.75
C GLY A 49 -13.88 16.20 -14.21
N SER A 50 -13.09 17.01 -14.94
CA SER A 50 -11.74 16.67 -15.41
C SER A 50 -10.77 16.37 -14.25
N ASN A 51 -10.81 17.14 -13.16
CA ASN A 51 -9.93 16.91 -12.01
C ASN A 51 -10.10 15.51 -11.38
N ALA A 52 -11.29 14.90 -11.49
CA ALA A 52 -11.53 13.53 -11.02
C ALA A 52 -10.88 12.49 -11.95
N TYR A 53 -10.82 12.77 -13.25
CA TYR A 53 -10.10 11.95 -14.22
C TYR A 53 -8.59 12.01 -13.99
N ASP A 54 -8.06 13.21 -13.75
CA ASP A 54 -6.63 13.42 -13.49
C ASP A 54 -6.20 12.76 -12.19
N ALA A 55 -7.00 12.91 -11.11
CA ALA A 55 -6.76 12.23 -9.85
C ALA A 55 -6.75 10.70 -10.00
N ALA A 56 -7.71 10.13 -10.73
CA ALA A 56 -7.74 8.69 -10.98
C ALA A 56 -6.54 8.20 -11.80
N LYS A 57 -6.11 8.97 -12.81
CA LYS A 57 -4.89 8.71 -13.60
C LYS A 57 -3.63 8.77 -12.74
N ALA A 58 -3.50 9.81 -11.92
CA ALA A 58 -2.37 9.99 -11.01
C ALA A 58 -2.28 8.85 -9.98
N VAL A 59 -3.40 8.49 -9.35
CA VAL A 59 -3.45 7.39 -8.38
C VAL A 59 -3.16 6.04 -9.04
N GLY A 60 -3.66 5.79 -10.26
CA GLY A 60 -3.33 4.58 -11.00
C GLY A 60 -1.84 4.47 -11.33
N ALA A 61 -1.21 5.58 -11.76
CA ALA A 61 0.22 5.63 -12.00
C ALA A 61 1.03 5.44 -10.70
N LEU A 62 0.63 6.12 -9.62
CA LEU A 62 1.24 5.97 -8.30
C LEU A 62 1.24 4.50 -7.87
N GLN A 63 0.09 3.82 -7.98
CA GLN A 63 -0.02 2.40 -7.65
C GLN A 63 0.95 1.55 -8.47
N GLY A 64 1.05 1.81 -9.78
CA GLY A 64 2.00 1.10 -10.65
C GLY A 64 3.47 1.36 -10.29
N ILE A 65 3.82 2.60 -9.93
CA ILE A 65 5.19 3.00 -9.56
C ILE A 65 5.61 2.33 -8.26
N VAL A 66 4.78 2.42 -7.21
CA VAL A 66 5.17 1.95 -5.88
C VAL A 66 5.07 0.43 -5.74
N ASN A 67 4.25 -0.24 -6.56
CA ASN A 67 4.05 -1.69 -6.47
C ASN A 67 4.97 -2.55 -7.36
N ARG A 68 6.03 -1.99 -7.96
CA ARG A 68 6.87 -2.73 -8.93
C ARG A 68 7.50 -3.99 -8.35
N GLU A 69 8.02 -3.91 -7.14
CA GLU A 69 8.72 -5.02 -6.48
C GLU A 69 7.81 -5.77 -5.49
N GLU A 70 6.91 -5.06 -4.83
CA GLU A 70 6.00 -5.62 -3.84
C GLU A 70 4.74 -4.76 -3.63
N PRO A 71 3.63 -5.32 -3.13
CA PRO A 71 2.44 -4.54 -2.79
C PRO A 71 2.72 -3.49 -1.71
N ARG A 72 2.57 -2.21 -2.06
CA ARG A 72 2.71 -1.06 -1.14
C ARG A 72 1.45 -0.19 -1.12
N LEU A 73 0.70 -0.14 -2.22
CA LEU A 73 -0.57 0.61 -2.36
C LEU A 73 -1.68 -0.27 -2.97
N TYR A 74 -2.82 -0.35 -2.28
CA TYR A 74 -4.06 -0.93 -2.80
C TYR A 74 -5.12 0.17 -2.94
N VAL A 75 -5.73 0.29 -4.12
CA VAL A 75 -6.73 1.32 -4.42
C VAL A 75 -8.10 0.68 -4.48
N ILE A 76 -9.05 1.21 -3.71
CA ILE A 76 -10.47 0.86 -3.78
C ILE A 76 -11.17 1.93 -4.62
N TYR A 77 -11.71 1.54 -5.76
CA TYR A 77 -12.34 2.45 -6.71
C TYR A 77 -13.60 1.87 -7.38
N LEU A 78 -13.57 0.64 -7.90
CA LEU A 78 -14.59 0.06 -8.78
C LEU A 78 -15.87 -0.35 -8.02
N PRO A 79 -16.96 0.45 -8.10
CA PRO A 79 -18.25 -0.01 -7.61
C PRO A 79 -18.77 -1.16 -8.48
N ASN A 80 -19.55 -2.05 -7.90
CA ASN A 80 -20.17 -3.17 -8.61
C ASN A 80 -21.43 -2.71 -9.39
N ARG A 81 -21.30 -1.65 -10.21
CA ARG A 81 -22.40 -0.97 -10.91
C ARG A 81 -23.21 -1.91 -11.79
N MET A 82 -22.55 -2.78 -12.55
CA MET A 82 -23.24 -3.70 -13.45
C MET A 82 -24.15 -4.70 -12.71
N ALA A 83 -23.74 -5.16 -11.52
CA ALA A 83 -24.57 -6.05 -10.73
C ALA A 83 -25.72 -5.31 -10.02
N LEU A 84 -25.50 -4.04 -9.64
CA LEU A 84 -26.54 -3.16 -9.07
C LEU A 84 -27.62 -2.85 -10.10
N GLU A 85 -27.22 -2.47 -11.32
CA GLU A 85 -28.12 -2.16 -12.44
C GLU A 85 -28.95 -3.36 -12.89
N ARG A 86 -28.42 -4.58 -12.73
CA ARG A 86 -29.09 -5.83 -13.10
C ARG A 86 -29.92 -6.45 -11.96
N GLY A 87 -30.00 -5.79 -10.81
CA GLY A 87 -30.82 -6.23 -9.67
C GLY A 87 -30.33 -7.52 -9.01
N PHE A 88 -29.05 -7.86 -9.16
CA PHE A 88 -28.49 -9.01 -8.45
C PHE A 88 -28.32 -8.70 -6.96
N ALA A 89 -28.63 -9.67 -6.10
CA ALA A 89 -28.32 -9.58 -4.68
C ALA A 89 -26.79 -9.61 -4.51
N ILE A 90 -26.18 -8.44 -4.27
CA ILE A 90 -24.73 -8.34 -4.10
C ILE A 90 -24.40 -8.38 -2.62
N LYS A 91 -23.54 -9.33 -2.22
CA LYS A 91 -22.99 -9.37 -0.86
C LYS A 91 -22.01 -8.22 -0.59
N GLN A 92 -21.34 -7.70 -1.61
CA GLN A 92 -20.36 -6.63 -1.46
C GLN A 92 -20.45 -5.61 -2.62
N PRO A 93 -20.72 -4.32 -2.32
CA PRO A 93 -21.05 -3.32 -3.34
C PRO A 93 -19.86 -2.83 -4.17
N CYS A 94 -18.64 -3.31 -3.88
CA CYS A 94 -17.40 -2.91 -4.55
C CYS A 94 -16.56 -4.15 -4.85
N GLN A 95 -16.08 -4.28 -6.08
CA GLN A 95 -15.31 -5.44 -6.52
C GLN A 95 -13.90 -5.45 -5.92
N ASP A 96 -13.32 -4.27 -5.68
CA ASP A 96 -11.98 -4.17 -5.10
C ASP A 96 -11.96 -4.63 -3.64
N LEU A 97 -13.04 -4.43 -2.89
CA LEU A 97 -13.16 -4.97 -1.52
C LEU A 97 -13.14 -6.51 -1.53
N PHE A 98 -13.72 -7.14 -2.55
CA PHE A 98 -13.77 -8.60 -2.64
C PHE A 98 -12.37 -9.17 -2.82
N TRP A 99 -11.62 -8.60 -3.76
CA TRP A 99 -10.25 -9.01 -4.02
C TRP A 99 -9.33 -8.67 -2.86
N PHE A 100 -9.56 -7.54 -2.18
CA PHE A 100 -8.81 -7.18 -0.98
C PHE A 100 -8.99 -8.22 0.13
N ASP A 101 -10.25 -8.54 0.48
CA ASP A 101 -10.58 -9.55 1.49
C ASP A 101 -9.98 -10.91 1.10
N TRP A 102 -10.16 -11.31 -0.16
CA TRP A 102 -9.62 -12.55 -0.69
C TRP A 102 -8.10 -12.58 -0.59
N LEU A 103 -7.37 -11.53 -0.97
CA LEU A 103 -5.90 -11.49 -0.93
C LEU A 103 -5.33 -11.51 0.49
N ARG A 104 -6.15 -11.19 1.49
CA ARG A 104 -5.77 -11.16 2.92
C ARG A 104 -6.11 -12.42 3.70
N GLU A 105 -6.77 -13.40 3.10
CA GLU A 105 -6.95 -14.71 3.73
C GLU A 105 -5.58 -15.36 4.05
N GLU A 106 -5.54 -16.19 5.09
CA GLU A 106 -4.32 -16.87 5.53
C GLU A 106 -3.57 -17.57 4.38
N GLY A 107 -2.26 -17.36 4.32
CA GLY A 107 -1.39 -17.96 3.28
C GLY A 107 -1.42 -17.25 1.92
N ARG A 108 -2.14 -16.13 1.78
CA ARG A 108 -2.17 -15.33 0.54
C ARG A 108 -1.30 -14.08 0.64
N MET A 109 -1.18 -13.42 -0.52
CA MET A 109 -0.20 -12.35 -0.76
C MET A 109 -0.22 -11.22 0.27
N LEU A 110 -1.40 -10.84 0.77
CA LEU A 110 -1.56 -9.70 1.68
C LEU A 110 -1.87 -10.11 3.13
N ALA A 111 -1.78 -11.40 3.46
CA ALA A 111 -2.21 -11.94 4.76
C ALA A 111 -1.47 -11.32 5.95
N GLU A 112 -0.17 -11.08 5.79
CA GLU A 112 0.71 -10.61 6.87
C GLU A 112 1.00 -9.09 6.83
N TYR A 113 0.36 -8.36 5.91
CA TYR A 113 0.53 -6.91 5.83
C TYR A 113 -0.26 -6.20 6.92
N ASN A 114 0.40 -5.26 7.59
CA ASN A 114 -0.29 -4.23 8.37
C ASN A 114 -1.02 -3.28 7.41
N ILE A 115 -2.19 -2.81 7.80
CA ILE A 115 -2.96 -1.89 6.97
C ILE A 115 -2.83 -0.46 7.48
N HIS A 116 -2.51 0.43 6.56
CA HIS A 116 -2.67 1.87 6.73
C HIS A 116 -3.82 2.33 5.83
N GLU A 117 -4.99 2.59 6.40
CA GLU A 117 -6.15 3.06 5.64
C GLU A 117 -6.10 4.57 5.47
N THR A 118 -6.45 5.06 4.27
CA THR A 118 -6.66 6.49 4.03
C THR A 118 -7.76 6.71 2.98
N THR A 119 -8.42 7.85 3.08
CA THR A 119 -9.34 8.37 2.04
C THR A 119 -8.78 9.64 1.39
N ASP A 120 -7.55 10.04 1.74
CA ASP A 120 -6.91 11.25 1.23
C ASP A 120 -5.86 10.90 0.17
N VAL A 121 -6.09 11.38 -1.05
CA VAL A 121 -5.17 11.20 -2.18
C VAL A 121 -3.83 11.87 -1.91
N TRP A 122 -3.83 13.02 -1.24
CA TRP A 122 -2.60 13.76 -0.94
C TRP A 122 -1.77 13.03 0.09
N GLU A 123 -2.39 12.46 1.12
CA GLU A 123 -1.70 11.61 2.10
C GLU A 123 -1.01 10.43 1.41
N ALA A 124 -1.68 9.77 0.46
CA ALA A 124 -1.08 8.68 -0.31
C ALA A 124 0.12 9.15 -1.15
N ILE A 125 0.01 10.30 -1.82
CA ILE A 125 1.12 10.87 -2.61
C ILE A 125 2.30 11.25 -1.70
N GLU A 126 2.04 11.94 -0.58
CA GLU A 126 3.07 12.36 0.38
C GLU A 126 3.82 11.16 0.97
N ARG A 127 3.11 10.06 1.25
CA ARG A 127 3.71 8.84 1.78
C ARG A 127 4.72 8.20 0.82
N PHE A 128 4.53 8.37 -0.48
CA PHE A 128 5.35 7.75 -1.52
C PHE A 128 6.14 8.78 -2.34
N GLN A 129 6.28 10.01 -1.84
CA GLN A 129 6.92 11.10 -2.57
C GLN A 129 8.37 10.79 -2.99
N ASP A 130 9.09 10.01 -2.18
CA ASP A 130 10.48 9.61 -2.45
C ASP A 130 10.59 8.63 -3.63
N ASP A 131 9.50 7.96 -4.00
CA ASP A 131 9.41 7.09 -5.18
C ASP A 131 9.09 7.88 -6.47
N LEU A 132 8.80 9.18 -6.37
CA LEU A 132 8.35 10.03 -7.47
C LEU A 132 9.45 11.00 -7.94
N ALA A 133 9.55 11.18 -9.26
CA ALA A 133 10.49 12.11 -9.90
C ALA A 133 9.84 13.41 -10.39
N GLY A 134 8.51 13.53 -10.32
CA GLY A 134 7.77 14.73 -10.72
C GLY A 134 6.44 14.45 -11.40
N LEU A 135 6.05 15.34 -12.31
CA LEU A 135 4.75 15.33 -12.98
C LEU A 135 4.92 15.23 -14.50
N ALA A 136 3.99 14.56 -15.17
CA ALA A 136 3.85 14.53 -16.62
C ALA A 136 2.54 15.22 -17.02
N VAL A 137 2.61 16.50 -17.38
CA VAL A 137 1.43 17.32 -17.70
C VAL A 137 0.96 17.04 -19.13
N TRP A 138 -0.35 16.89 -19.35
CA TRP A 138 -0.94 16.77 -20.69
C TRP A 138 -1.83 17.94 -21.08
N ASP A 139 -2.11 18.06 -22.39
CA ASP A 139 -3.03 19.05 -22.96
C ASP A 139 -4.33 18.36 -23.37
N GLU A 140 -5.45 18.71 -22.73
CA GLU A 140 -6.78 18.13 -22.99
C GLU A 140 -7.29 18.43 -24.41
N GLU A 141 -6.83 19.53 -25.05
CA GLU A 141 -7.24 19.92 -26.40
C GLU A 141 -6.50 19.12 -27.48
N VAL A 142 -5.44 18.40 -27.11
CA VAL A 142 -4.65 17.58 -28.02
C VAL A 142 -4.94 16.10 -27.77
N PRO A 143 -5.49 15.38 -28.78
CA PRO A 143 -5.84 13.98 -28.62
C PRO A 143 -4.66 13.11 -28.17
N ALA A 144 -4.94 12.16 -27.28
CA ALA A 144 -4.03 11.11 -26.81
C ALA A 144 -2.79 11.57 -26.01
N THR A 145 -2.62 12.86 -25.73
CA THR A 145 -1.53 13.35 -24.85
C THR A 145 -1.62 12.75 -23.45
N SER A 146 -2.83 12.52 -22.93
CA SER A 146 -3.04 11.86 -21.63
C SER A 146 -2.53 10.41 -21.60
N ASN A 147 -2.48 9.72 -22.75
CA ASN A 147 -1.91 8.37 -22.86
C ASN A 147 -0.38 8.40 -22.94
N VAL A 148 0.17 9.40 -23.65
CA VAL A 148 1.62 9.64 -23.69
C VAL A 148 2.13 10.00 -22.28
N ALA A 149 1.43 10.89 -21.58
CA ALA A 149 1.73 11.25 -20.19
C ALA A 149 1.67 10.03 -19.26
N SER A 150 0.65 9.18 -19.39
CA SER A 150 0.56 7.93 -18.61
C SER A 150 1.71 6.96 -18.91
N THR A 151 2.17 6.91 -20.16
CA THR A 151 3.25 6.01 -20.57
C THR A 151 4.59 6.47 -19.99
N ILE A 152 4.92 7.76 -20.13
CA ILE A 152 6.17 8.31 -19.58
C ILE A 152 6.16 8.30 -18.05
N ALA A 153 5.01 8.51 -17.42
CA ALA A 153 4.83 8.36 -15.98
C ALA A 153 5.28 7.00 -15.44
N GLY A 154 4.86 5.92 -16.11
CA GLY A 154 5.27 4.57 -15.73
C GLY A 154 6.76 4.28 -15.96
N ALA A 155 7.42 4.98 -16.89
CA ALA A 155 8.84 4.79 -17.20
C ALA A 155 9.77 5.62 -16.31
N GLU A 156 9.39 6.87 -16.02
CA GLU A 156 10.25 7.89 -15.40
C GLU A 156 9.78 8.26 -13.98
N ASN A 157 8.89 7.47 -13.36
CA ASN A 157 8.36 7.71 -12.02
C ASN A 157 7.63 9.05 -11.87
N LEU A 158 6.83 9.43 -12.86
CA LEU A 158 6.07 10.68 -12.83
C LEU A 158 4.59 10.42 -12.52
N LEU A 159 3.89 11.40 -11.98
CA LEU A 159 2.42 11.37 -11.92
C LEU A 159 1.84 12.10 -13.14
N PRO A 160 0.99 11.46 -13.95
CA PRO A 160 0.36 12.11 -15.08
C PRO A 160 -0.80 12.98 -14.59
N VAL A 161 -0.82 14.25 -14.99
CA VAL A 161 -1.81 15.27 -14.57
C VAL A 161 -2.16 16.25 -15.69
#